data_AF-A0A0C9UYH9-F1
#
_entry.id   AF-A0A0C9UYH9-F1
#
_cell.length_a   1.000
_cell.length_b   1.000
_cell.length_c   1.000
_cell.angle_alpha   90.00
_cell.angle_beta   90.00
_cell.angle_gamma   90.00
#
_symmetry.space_group_name_H-M   'P 1'
#
loop_
_entity.id
_entity.type
_entity.pdbx_description
1 polymer ?
#
loop_
_entity_poly.entity_id
_entity_poly.type
_entity_poly.pdbx_seq_one_letter_code
_entity_poly.pdbx_strand_id
1 'polypeptide(L)'
;MAYLHVTEARAGGDGDKETPEDEVNDFLRKIWNGGEGGGKRVFISAGGYTREMALQTAEEQGGLVAFGRLFISNPDLPARLRENIPLAAGDRRTYYLPGNLTPYGYSDWPFADGSIGAVEGKL
;
A
#
# COMPACT_ATOMS: atom_id res chain seq x y z
N MET A 1 -7.00 22.07 -1.30
CA MET A 1 -6.51 20.84 -1.98
C MET A 1 -7.25 19.66 -1.38
N ALA A 2 -7.84 18.78 -2.18
CA ALA A 2 -8.57 17.59 -1.71
C ALA A 2 -8.21 16.37 -2.57
N TYR A 3 -8.32 15.17 -2.00
CA TYR A 3 -8.11 13.89 -2.68
C TYR A 3 -9.23 12.91 -2.33
N LEU A 4 -9.43 11.90 -3.17
CA LEU A 4 -10.29 10.76 -2.88
C LEU A 4 -9.42 9.52 -2.68
N HIS A 5 -9.52 8.86 -1.53
CA HIS A 5 -8.82 7.62 -1.21
C HIS A 5 -9.83 6.48 -1.09
N VAL A 6 -9.65 5.43 -1.88
CA VAL A 6 -10.61 4.34 -2.02
C VAL A 6 -9.90 3.00 -1.80
N THR A 7 -10.58 2.11 -1.10
CA THR A 7 -10.15 0.71 -0.92
C THR A 7 -10.80 -0.16 -1.99
N GLU A 8 -9.99 -0.85 -2.79
CA GLU A 8 -10.41 -1.82 -3.79
C GLU A 8 -10.96 -3.09 -3.15
N ALA A 9 -11.93 -3.73 -3.82
CA ALA A 9 -12.66 -4.89 -3.31
C ALA A 9 -11.75 -6.10 -2.99
N ARG A 10 -10.59 -6.20 -3.65
CA ARG A 10 -9.52 -7.17 -3.34
C ARG A 10 -9.02 -7.10 -1.89
N ALA A 11 -9.16 -5.96 -1.20
CA ALA A 11 -8.76 -5.86 0.19
C ALA A 11 -9.78 -6.56 1.11
N GLY A 12 -9.49 -7.82 1.46
CA GLY A 12 -10.20 -8.52 2.53
C GLY A 12 -9.59 -8.24 3.91
N GLY A 13 -10.42 -8.32 4.95
CA GLY A 13 -9.97 -8.18 6.34
C GLY A 13 -8.77 -9.07 6.66
N ASP A 14 -8.81 -10.35 6.25
CA ASP A 14 -7.77 -11.35 6.55
C ASP A 14 -6.69 -11.55 5.47
N GLY A 15 -6.84 -10.95 4.30
CA GLY A 15 -5.91 -11.14 3.19
C GLY A 15 -6.47 -10.56 1.89
N ASP A 16 -5.72 -10.72 0.82
CA ASP A 16 -6.21 -10.35 -0.51
C ASP A 16 -7.17 -11.42 -1.03
N LYS A 17 -8.25 -10.98 -1.67
CA LYS A 17 -9.22 -11.84 -2.32
C LYS A 17 -9.06 -11.72 -3.82
N GLU A 18 -9.10 -12.85 -4.53
CA GLU A 18 -9.41 -12.82 -5.95
C GLU A 18 -10.75 -12.12 -6.12
N THR A 19 -10.76 -11.05 -6.90
CA THR A 19 -11.95 -10.26 -7.15
C THR A 19 -12.22 -10.30 -8.65
N PRO A 20 -13.49 -10.49 -9.06
CA PRO A 20 -13.89 -10.35 -10.45
C PRO A 20 -13.44 -9.01 -11.04
N GLU A 21 -13.11 -8.98 -12.33
CA GLU A 21 -12.69 -7.77 -13.04
C GLU A 21 -13.73 -6.64 -13.00
N ASP A 22 -15.00 -6.97 -12.79
CA ASP A 22 -16.12 -6.03 -12.68
C ASP A 22 -16.35 -5.49 -11.25
N GLU A 23 -15.63 -5.99 -10.23
CA GLU A 23 -15.62 -5.46 -8.87
C GLU A 23 -14.49 -4.43 -8.64
N VAL A 24 -14.40 -3.44 -9.53
CA VAL A 24 -13.38 -2.36 -9.50
C VAL A 24 -14.01 -0.99 -9.27
N ASN A 25 -13.30 -0.13 -8.51
CA ASN A 25 -13.78 1.21 -8.16
C ASN A 25 -13.61 2.26 -9.27
N ASP A 26 -13.42 1.86 -10.52
CA ASP A 26 -13.13 2.77 -11.64
C ASP A 26 -14.25 3.79 -11.88
N PHE A 27 -15.50 3.44 -11.57
CA PHE A 27 -16.62 4.37 -11.65
C PHE A 27 -16.43 5.58 -10.71
N LEU A 28 -15.86 5.37 -9.51
CA LEU A 28 -15.57 6.46 -8.57
C LEU A 28 -14.49 7.39 -9.14
N ARG A 29 -13.47 6.84 -9.78
CA ARG A 29 -12.43 7.62 -10.47
C ARG A 29 -13.04 8.47 -11.58
N LYS A 30 -13.94 7.90 -12.39
CA LYS A 30 -14.63 8.63 -13.47
C LYS A 30 -15.49 9.78 -12.94
N ILE A 31 -16.29 9.53 -11.89
CA ILE A 31 -17.13 10.56 -11.25
C ILE A 31 -16.25 11.64 -10.63
N TRP A 32 -15.21 11.25 -9.89
CA TRP A 32 -14.32 12.18 -9.19
C TRP A 32 -13.59 13.11 -10.16
N ASN A 33 -13.11 12.58 -11.28
CA ASN A 33 -12.43 13.36 -12.32
C ASN A 33 -13.39 14.13 -13.22
N GLY A 34 -14.70 14.08 -13.01
CA GLY A 34 -15.68 14.89 -13.74
C GLY A 34 -16.04 14.37 -15.14
N GLY A 35 -15.89 13.07 -15.41
CA GLY A 35 -16.28 12.45 -16.67
C GLY A 35 -15.43 12.89 -17.89
N GLU A 36 -16.00 12.78 -19.09
CA GLU A 36 -15.36 13.26 -20.33
C GLU A 36 -15.34 14.79 -20.34
N GLY A 37 -14.20 15.37 -19.98
CA GLY A 37 -13.97 16.83 -19.94
C GLY A 37 -13.58 17.38 -18.57
N GLY A 38 -13.54 16.56 -17.53
CA GLY A 38 -13.13 17.01 -16.19
C GLY A 38 -11.62 17.00 -15.95
N GLY A 39 -11.19 17.69 -14.89
CA GLY A 39 -9.77 17.91 -14.56
C GLY A 39 -9.10 16.72 -13.84
N LYS A 40 -7.76 16.68 -13.88
CA LYS A 40 -6.95 15.69 -13.15
C LYS A 40 -7.01 15.95 -11.63
N ARG A 41 -7.91 15.30 -10.91
CA ARG A 41 -7.97 15.33 -9.44
C ARG A 41 -7.16 14.17 -8.86
N VAL A 42 -6.66 14.34 -7.63
CA VAL A 42 -5.89 13.29 -6.96
C VAL A 42 -6.84 12.17 -6.54
N PHE A 43 -6.61 10.97 -7.09
CA PHE A 43 -7.28 9.73 -6.73
C PHE A 43 -6.23 8.75 -6.22
N ILE A 44 -6.45 8.22 -5.03
CA ILE A 44 -5.57 7.24 -4.38
C ILE A 44 -6.34 5.92 -4.28
N SER A 45 -5.80 4.87 -4.88
CA SER A 45 -6.37 3.53 -4.80
C SER A 45 -5.52 2.67 -3.88
N ALA A 46 -6.14 1.92 -2.97
CA ALA A 46 -5.48 1.05 -2.01
C ALA A 46 -6.11 -0.34 -1.99
N GLY A 47 -5.33 -1.35 -1.61
CA GLY A 47 -5.84 -2.70 -1.40
C GLY A 47 -5.28 -3.70 -2.40
N GLY A 48 -4.64 -4.74 -1.88
CA GLY A 48 -4.17 -5.91 -2.64
C GLY A 48 -3.28 -5.66 -3.86
N TYR A 49 -2.63 -4.51 -3.94
CA TYR A 49 -1.74 -4.21 -5.05
C TYR A 49 -0.45 -5.01 -4.95
N THR A 50 -0.08 -5.67 -6.05
CA THR A 50 1.31 -6.02 -6.36
C THR A 50 2.03 -4.82 -6.98
N ARG A 51 3.35 -4.93 -7.17
CA ARG A 51 4.13 -3.92 -7.90
C ARG A 51 3.61 -3.75 -9.33
N GLU A 52 3.37 -4.86 -10.01
CA GLU A 52 2.95 -4.90 -11.41
C GLU A 52 1.58 -4.24 -11.58
N MET A 53 0.61 -4.60 -10.73
CA MET A 53 -0.72 -3.98 -10.73
C MET A 53 -0.64 -2.47 -10.46
N ALA A 54 0.24 -2.05 -9.54
CA ALA A 54 0.39 -0.64 -9.20
C ALA A 54 0.99 0.16 -10.36
N LEU A 55 2.00 -0.37 -11.05
CA LEU A 55 2.58 0.24 -12.24
C LEU A 55 1.54 0.34 -13.36
N GLN A 56 0.85 -0.75 -13.66
CA GLN A 56 -0.20 -0.77 -14.67
C GLN A 56 -1.29 0.26 -14.37
N THR A 57 -1.77 0.31 -13.12
CA THR A 57 -2.80 1.27 -12.71
C THR A 57 -2.32 2.72 -12.85
N ALA A 58 -1.07 3.01 -12.46
CA ALA A 58 -0.51 4.34 -12.57
C ALA A 58 -0.33 4.77 -14.03
N GLU A 59 0.07 3.86 -14.91
CA GLU A 59 0.26 4.12 -16.35
C GLU A 59 -1.07 4.28 -17.10
N GLU A 60 -2.03 3.39 -16.87
CA GLU A 60 -3.29 3.35 -17.61
C GLU A 60 -4.33 4.32 -17.06
N GLN A 61 -4.45 4.41 -15.73
CA GLN A 61 -5.52 5.19 -15.07
C GLN A 61 -5.03 6.49 -14.43
N GLY A 62 -3.72 6.63 -14.21
CA GLY A 62 -3.13 7.72 -13.44
C GLY A 62 -3.48 7.67 -11.94
N GLY A 63 -3.14 8.75 -11.21
CA GLY A 63 -3.36 8.84 -9.77
C GLY A 63 -2.25 8.20 -8.95
N LEU A 64 -2.56 7.80 -7.71
CA LEU A 64 -1.62 7.22 -6.75
C LEU A 64 -2.10 5.84 -6.29
N VAL A 65 -1.15 4.96 -5.99
CA VAL A 65 -1.42 3.65 -5.40
C VAL A 65 -0.85 3.62 -3.98
N ALA A 66 -1.66 3.19 -3.02
CA ALA A 66 -1.28 3.09 -1.62
C ALA A 66 -1.13 1.62 -1.19
N PHE A 67 -0.06 1.36 -0.44
CA PHE A 67 0.28 0.06 0.11
C PHE A 67 0.19 0.12 1.64
N GLY A 68 -0.68 -0.71 2.23
CA GLY A 68 -0.83 -0.81 3.68
C GLY A 68 0.04 -1.91 4.27
N ARG A 69 -0.43 -3.16 4.20
CA ARG A 69 0.24 -4.35 4.79
C ARG A 69 1.71 -4.48 4.38
N LEU A 70 2.03 -4.26 3.11
CA LEU A 70 3.42 -4.34 2.63
C LEU A 70 4.33 -3.29 3.26
N PHE A 71 3.81 -2.12 3.64
CA PHE A 71 4.61 -1.07 4.28
C PHE A 71 4.96 -1.43 5.73
N ILE A 72 4.16 -2.26 6.41
CA ILE A 72 4.44 -2.69 7.78
C ILE A 72 5.77 -3.46 7.84
N SER A 73 5.97 -4.41 6.92
CA SER A 73 7.15 -5.29 6.91
C SER A 73 8.30 -4.80 6.02
N ASN A 74 8.11 -3.71 5.27
CA ASN A 74 9.10 -3.17 4.35
C ASN A 74 9.23 -1.65 4.61
N PRO A 75 10.08 -1.21 5.56
CA PRO A 75 10.21 0.21 5.89
C PRO A 75 10.72 1.05 4.70
N ASP A 76 11.42 0.41 3.76
CA ASP A 76 11.95 0.95 2.52
C ASP A 76 11.12 0.57 1.28
N LEU A 77 9.82 0.27 1.45
CA LEU A 77 8.94 -0.17 0.37
C LEU A 77 9.05 0.67 -0.92
N PRO A 78 9.12 2.02 -0.90
CA PRO A 78 9.27 2.79 -2.14
C PRO A 78 10.55 2.45 -2.92
N ALA A 79 11.67 2.22 -2.23
CA ALA A 79 12.92 1.82 -2.87
C ALA A 79 12.81 0.40 -3.44
N ARG A 80 12.18 -0.52 -2.70
CA ARG A 80 11.96 -1.89 -3.19
C ARG A 80 11.06 -1.96 -4.41
N LEU A 81 9.97 -1.20 -4.43
CA LEU A 81 9.07 -1.12 -5.58
C LEU A 81 9.79 -0.52 -6.80
N ARG A 82 10.57 0.53 -6.61
CA ARG A 82 11.34 1.17 -7.71
C ARG A 82 12.36 0.21 -8.32
N GLU A 83 13.16 -0.43 -7.48
CA GLU A 83 14.28 -1.30 -7.91
C GLU A 83 13.89 -2.77 -8.09
N ASN A 84 12.60 -3.10 -7.94
CA ASN A 84 12.08 -4.47 -7.99
C ASN A 84 12.79 -5.43 -7.02
N ILE A 85 13.08 -4.96 -5.81
CA ILE A 85 13.68 -5.75 -4.73
C ILE A 85 12.59 -6.63 -4.08
N PRO A 86 12.89 -7.89 -3.72
CA PRO A 86 11.95 -8.75 -3.01
C PRO A 86 11.34 -8.10 -1.75
N LEU A 87 10.02 -8.24 -1.62
CA LEU A 87 9.27 -7.72 -0.48
C LEU A 87 9.21 -8.77 0.64
N ALA A 88 9.44 -8.33 1.87
CA ALA A 88 9.24 -9.14 3.06
C ALA A 88 7.74 -9.34 3.31
N ALA A 89 7.33 -10.60 3.53
CA ALA A 89 5.97 -10.91 3.96
C ALA A 89 5.75 -10.44 5.40
N GLY A 90 4.64 -9.76 5.64
CA GLY A 90 4.25 -9.35 6.99
C GLY A 90 3.67 -10.51 7.81
N ASP A 91 3.76 -10.39 9.13
CA ASP A 91 3.16 -11.34 10.09
C ASP A 91 1.89 -10.73 10.70
N ARG A 92 0.72 -11.21 10.31
CA ARG A 92 -0.56 -10.70 10.82
C ARG A 92 -0.70 -10.85 12.35
N ARG A 93 0.00 -11.80 12.96
CA ARG A 93 -0.02 -12.02 14.41
C ARG A 93 0.59 -10.85 15.16
N THR A 94 1.45 -10.04 14.51
CA THR A 94 2.14 -8.92 15.15
C THR A 94 1.46 -7.57 14.92
N TYR A 95 0.50 -7.47 13.99
CA TYR A 95 -0.09 -6.17 13.58
C TYR A 95 -0.85 -5.44 14.69
N TYR A 96 -1.46 -6.18 15.61
CA TYR A 96 -2.33 -5.65 16.66
C TYR A 96 -1.93 -6.16 18.05
N LEU A 97 -0.64 -6.32 18.31
CA LEU A 97 -0.18 -6.71 19.64
C LEU A 97 -0.59 -5.65 20.67
N PRO A 98 -1.15 -6.05 21.83
CA PRO A 98 -1.42 -5.13 22.93
C PRO A 98 -0.10 -4.49 23.40
N GLY A 99 -0.11 -3.18 23.64
CA GLY A 99 1.12 -2.37 23.75
C GLY A 99 2.08 -2.76 24.89
N ASN A 100 3.38 -2.50 24.63
CA ASN A 100 4.58 -2.64 25.50
C ASN A 100 4.91 -4.13 25.80
N LEU A 101 5.90 -4.76 25.13
CA LEU A 101 7.32 -4.84 25.59
C LEU A 101 8.37 -5.14 24.48
N THR A 102 8.02 -5.24 23.19
CA THR A 102 8.98 -5.69 22.14
C THR A 102 8.89 -4.88 20.85
N PRO A 103 10.01 -4.59 20.15
CA PRO A 103 10.00 -4.02 18.81
C PRO A 103 9.52 -5.01 17.74
N TYR A 104 9.38 -6.30 18.10
CA TYR A 104 9.09 -7.41 17.20
C TYR A 104 7.84 -7.22 16.35
N GLY A 105 8.04 -7.21 15.04
CA GLY A 105 6.99 -7.09 14.04
C GLY A 105 6.42 -5.68 13.92
N TYR A 106 7.07 -4.66 14.53
CA TYR A 106 6.66 -3.26 14.50
C TYR A 106 7.78 -2.35 13.98
N SER A 107 8.91 -2.29 14.68
CA SER A 107 10.03 -1.38 14.35
C SER A 107 11.35 -2.09 14.04
N ASP A 108 11.38 -3.43 14.10
CA ASP A 108 12.58 -4.25 13.87
C ASP A 108 12.64 -4.89 12.49
N TRP A 109 11.75 -4.52 11.57
CA TRP A 109 11.83 -4.97 10.18
C TRP A 109 13.09 -4.45 9.49
N PRO A 110 13.87 -5.32 8.82
CA PRO A 110 15.08 -4.89 8.14
C PRO A 110 14.77 -4.19 6.81
N PHE A 111 15.57 -3.19 6.49
CA PHE A 111 15.73 -2.63 5.16
C PHE A 111 16.31 -3.67 4.20
N ALA A 112 16.24 -3.42 2.89
CA ALA A 112 16.77 -4.34 1.88
C ALA A 112 18.28 -4.61 2.01
N ASP A 113 19.03 -3.68 2.59
CA ASP A 113 20.46 -3.82 2.88
C ASP A 113 20.78 -4.55 4.20
N GLY A 114 19.74 -4.98 4.93
CA GLY A 114 19.86 -5.66 6.21
C GLY A 114 20.01 -4.73 7.42
N SER A 115 20.05 -3.41 7.23
CA SER A 115 19.99 -2.48 8.35
C SER A 115 18.61 -2.53 9.01
N ILE A 116 18.55 -2.34 10.33
CA ILE A 116 17.29 -2.16 11.06
C ILE A 116 17.12 -0.68 11.36
N GLY A 117 15.89 -0.17 11.28
CA GLY A 117 15.61 1.25 11.56
C GLY A 117 16.17 1.63 12.93
N ALA A 118 17.08 2.61 12.94
CA ALA A 118 17.82 2.99 14.14
C ALA A 118 16.87 3.30 15.30
N VAL A 119 16.96 2.53 16.38
CA VAL A 119 16.43 2.95 17.68
C VAL A 119 17.46 3.88 18.31
N GLU A 120 17.68 5.06 17.72
CA GLU A 120 18.36 6.15 18.42
C GLU A 120 17.37 6.80 19.40
N GLY A 121 17.03 6.05 20.45
CA GLY A 121 16.40 6.56 21.64
C GLY A 121 17.39 6.50 22.78
N LYS A 122 18.16 7.58 22.99
CA LYS A 122 18.79 7.82 24.29
C LYS A 122 17.68 7.83 25.35
N LEU A 123 17.82 6.97 26.36
CA LEU A 123 17.22 7.20 27.68
C LEU A 123 17.92 8.38 28.37
#